data_AF-A0A2E9QKL5-F1
#
_entry.id   AF-A0A2E9QKL5-F1
#
_cell.length_a   1.000
_cell.length_b   1.000
_cell.length_c   1.000
_cell.angle_alpha   90.00
_cell.angle_beta   90.00
_cell.angle_gamma   90.00
#
_symmetry.space_group_name_H-M   'P 1'
#
loop_
_entity.id
_entity.type
_entity.pdbx_description
1 polymer ?
#
loop_
_entity_poly.entity_id
_entity_poly.type
_entity_poly.pdbx_seq_one_letter_code
_entity_poly.pdbx_strand_id
1 'polypeptide(L)'
;MRELQSYIDKTYSGHYSRNKFQSTEFISDCGHGIGFTIGNILKYAQRYGRKGTTEDHRKDLMKVLHYGIIALSEHDKNTVKHYLDD
;
A
#
# COMPACT_ATOMS: atom_id res chain seq x y z
N MET A 1 -4.82 -13.03 10.57
CA MET A 1 -4.69 -11.65 11.09
C MET A 1 -3.31 -11.35 11.68
N ARG A 2 -2.76 -12.15 12.60
CA ARG A 2 -1.41 -11.91 13.19
C ARG A 2 -0.26 -11.83 12.17
N GLU A 3 -0.31 -12.60 11.09
CA GLU A 3 0.71 -12.57 10.03
C GLU A 3 0.70 -11.26 9.25
N LEU A 4 -0.49 -10.74 8.88
CA LEU A 4 -0.65 -9.45 8.22
C LEU A 4 -0.17 -8.31 9.13
N GLN A 5 -0.56 -8.35 10.41
CA GLN A 5 -0.08 -7.39 11.40
C GLN A 5 1.44 -7.42 11.52
N SER A 6 2.05 -8.60 11.68
CA SER A 6 3.52 -8.73 11.73
C SER A 6 4.20 -8.26 10.44
N TYR A 7 3.59 -8.51 9.27
CA TYR A 7 4.09 -8.02 7.99
C TYR A 7 4.07 -6.49 7.92
N ILE A 8 2.97 -5.89 8.36
CA ILE A 8 2.80 -4.44 8.45
C ILE A 8 3.82 -3.87 9.43
N ASP A 9 3.88 -4.38 10.66
CA ASP A 9 4.82 -3.95 11.70
C ASP A 9 6.27 -4.03 11.24
N LYS A 10 6.65 -5.11 10.52
CA LYS A 10 7.98 -5.25 9.91
C LYS A 10 8.23 -4.24 8.81
N THR A 11 7.23 -3.94 8.01
CA THR A 11 7.33 -2.94 6.95
C THR A 11 7.56 -1.57 7.57
N TYR A 12 6.75 -1.16 8.55
CA TYR A 12 6.92 0.12 9.23
C TYR A 12 8.21 0.18 10.09
N SER A 13 8.55 -0.85 10.88
CA SER A 13 9.78 -0.88 11.68
C SER A 13 11.06 -0.88 10.86
N GLY A 14 11.04 -1.52 9.67
CA GLY A 14 12.15 -1.45 8.71
C GLY A 14 12.39 -0.05 8.14
N HIS A 15 11.35 0.80 8.12
CA HIS A 15 11.43 2.17 7.61
C HIS A 15 11.84 3.21 8.68
N TYR A 16 11.50 3.03 9.96
CA TYR A 16 11.74 4.06 11.01
C TYR A 16 13.11 4.00 11.72
N SER A 17 14.01 3.06 11.39
CA SER A 17 15.25 2.88 12.17
C SER A 17 16.33 3.96 12.00
N ARG A 18 16.23 4.87 11.02
CA ARG A 18 17.17 6.00 10.81
C ARG A 18 16.65 6.94 9.70
N ASN A 19 16.08 8.10 10.05
CA ASN A 19 15.86 9.28 9.16
C ASN A 19 15.21 9.04 7.77
N LYS A 20 14.06 8.36 7.67
CA LYS A 20 13.46 8.07 6.36
C LYS A 20 11.95 8.32 6.34
N PHE A 21 11.58 9.46 5.76
CA PHE A 21 10.24 9.72 5.22
C PHE A 21 9.76 8.50 4.41
N GLN A 22 8.56 7.97 4.70
CA GLN A 22 8.00 6.94 3.85
C GLN A 22 7.68 7.58 2.49
N SER A 23 8.15 7.02 1.38
CA SER A 23 7.80 7.57 0.05
C SER A 23 6.28 7.71 -0.11
N THR A 24 5.50 6.83 0.53
CA THR A 24 4.05 6.92 0.64
C THR A 24 3.56 8.15 1.41
N GLU A 25 4.19 8.53 2.52
CA GLU A 25 3.85 9.74 3.30
C GLU A 25 4.12 10.99 2.45
N PHE A 26 5.27 11.09 1.78
CA PHE A 26 5.57 12.22 0.89
C PHE A 26 4.59 12.32 -0.29
N ILE A 27 4.20 11.19 -0.88
CA ILE A 27 3.23 11.14 -1.97
C ILE A 27 1.81 11.48 -1.50
N SER A 28 1.45 11.05 -0.29
CA SER A 28 0.22 11.45 0.42
C SER A 28 0.20 12.96 0.65
N ASP A 29 1.28 13.53 1.18
CA ASP A 29 1.40 14.97 1.46
C ASP A 29 1.31 15.81 0.19
N CYS A 30 1.70 15.27 -0.96
CA CYS A 30 1.52 15.89 -2.27
C CYS A 30 0.09 15.73 -2.85
N GLY A 31 -0.86 15.13 -2.12
CA GLY A 31 -2.25 14.92 -2.56
C GLY A 31 -2.45 13.74 -3.52
N HIS A 32 -1.45 12.87 -3.70
CA HIS A 32 -1.51 11.75 -4.65
C HIS A 32 -1.56 10.37 -3.97
N GLY A 33 -1.79 10.34 -2.65
CA GLY A 33 -1.73 9.13 -1.82
C GLY A 33 -2.70 8.02 -2.27
N ILE A 34 -3.96 8.37 -2.57
CA ILE A 34 -4.95 7.38 -3.01
C ILE A 34 -4.63 6.81 -4.40
N GLY A 35 -4.21 7.64 -5.36
CA GLY A 35 -3.87 7.19 -6.70
C GLY A 35 -2.67 6.25 -6.68
N PHE A 36 -1.68 6.58 -5.85
CA PHE A 36 -0.49 5.75 -5.65
C PHE A 36 -0.81 4.39 -5.02
N THR A 37 -1.66 4.36 -3.98
CA THR A 37 -2.02 3.12 -3.29
C THR A 37 -2.87 2.21 -4.18
N ILE A 38 -3.90 2.74 -4.83
CA ILE A 38 -4.73 2.00 -5.79
C ILE A 38 -3.90 1.47 -6.97
N GLY A 39 -2.99 2.29 -7.51
CA GLY A 39 -2.08 1.86 -8.57
C GLY A 39 -1.20 0.67 -8.16
N ASN A 40 -0.70 0.65 -6.92
CA ASN A 40 0.06 -0.48 -6.40
C ASN A 40 -0.81 -1.72 -6.18
N ILE A 41 -2.04 -1.58 -5.69
CA ILE A 41 -3.01 -2.68 -5.60
C ILE A 41 -3.20 -3.32 -6.97
N LEU A 42 -3.49 -2.52 -7.99
CA LEU A 42 -3.69 -3.01 -9.36
C LEU A 42 -2.44 -3.72 -9.89
N LYS A 43 -1.26 -3.13 -9.69
CA LYS A 43 0.03 -3.73 -10.10
C LYS A 43 0.23 -5.13 -9.52
N TYR A 44 -0.01 -5.32 -8.22
CA TYR A 44 0.21 -6.62 -7.56
C TYR A 44 -0.91 -7.62 -7.86
N ALA A 45 -2.16 -7.16 -7.99
CA ALA A 45 -3.27 -7.99 -8.43
C ALA A 45 -3.02 -8.53 -9.86
N GLN A 46 -2.52 -7.70 -10.78
CA GLN A 46 -2.19 -8.11 -12.15
C GLN A 46 -0.95 -8.99 -12.24
N ARG A 47 -0.03 -8.91 -11.27
CA ARG A 47 1.20 -9.73 -11.24
C ARG A 47 0.96 -11.15 -10.74
N TYR A 48 -0.02 -11.32 -9.85
CA TYR A 48 -0.38 -12.62 -9.27
C TYR A 48 -0.59 -13.67 -10.37
N GLY A 49 0.11 -14.82 -10.27
CA GLY A 49 0.02 -15.90 -11.24
C GLY A 49 0.79 -15.68 -12.55
N ARG A 50 1.40 -14.50 -12.75
CA ARG A 50 2.13 -14.15 -13.99
C ARG A 50 3.64 -14.07 -13.82
N LYS A 51 4.15 -14.00 -12.58
CA LYS A 51 5.58 -13.88 -12.30
C LYS A 51 5.96 -14.47 -10.95
N GLY A 52 7.00 -15.30 -10.94
CA GLY A 52 7.63 -15.84 -9.72
C GLY A 52 7.11 -17.23 -9.35
N THR A 53 7.39 -17.63 -8.11
CA THR A 53 6.90 -18.90 -7.55
C THR A 53 5.55 -18.71 -6.86
N THR A 54 4.94 -19.82 -6.42
CA THR A 54 3.72 -19.81 -5.60
C THR A 54 3.86 -18.92 -4.36
N GLU A 55 5.03 -18.91 -3.73
CA GLU A 55 5.33 -18.05 -2.59
C GLU A 55 5.35 -16.56 -2.98
N ASP A 56 5.86 -16.23 -4.17
CA ASP A 56 5.83 -14.86 -4.67
C ASP A 56 4.40 -14.38 -4.98
N HIS A 57 3.55 -15.28 -5.47
CA HIS A 57 2.13 -15.01 -5.64
C HIS A 57 1.46 -14.71 -4.29
N ARG A 58 1.77 -15.47 -3.23
CA ARG A 58 1.28 -15.16 -1.88
C ARG A 58 1.79 -13.79 -1.38
N LYS A 59 3.05 -13.43 -1.67
CA LYS A 59 3.59 -12.10 -1.34
C LYS A 59 2.85 -10.98 -2.08
N ASP A 60 2.37 -11.22 -3.29
CA ASP A 60 1.55 -10.25 -4.02
C ASP A 60 0.21 -10.00 -3.34
N LEU A 61 -0.47 -11.06 -2.86
CA LEU A 61 -1.69 -10.91 -2.07
C LEU A 61 -1.43 -10.14 -0.76
N MET A 62 -0.30 -10.40 -0.09
CA MET A 62 0.07 -9.66 1.13
C MET A 62 0.28 -8.17 0.84
N LYS A 63 0.88 -7.83 -0.31
CA LYS A 63 1.04 -6.42 -0.73
C LYS A 63 -0.30 -5.78 -1.08
N VAL A 64 -1.20 -6.49 -1.74
CA VAL A 64 -2.57 -5.99 -1.99
C VAL A 64 -3.25 -5.61 -0.67
N LEU A 65 -3.19 -6.48 0.35
CA LEU A 65 -3.76 -6.19 1.66
C LEU A 65 -3.07 -4.99 2.35
N HIS A 66 -1.75 -4.92 2.29
CA HIS A 66 -0.98 -3.81 2.86
C HIS A 66 -1.36 -2.46 2.22
N TYR A 67 -1.37 -2.38 0.89
CA TYR A 67 -1.78 -1.15 0.20
C TYR A 67 -3.28 -0.85 0.38
N GLY A 68 -4.12 -1.87 0.59
CA GLY A 68 -5.53 -1.68 0.94
C GLY A 68 -5.74 -0.96 2.28
N ILE A 69 -4.92 -1.27 3.29
CA ILE A 69 -4.97 -0.58 4.58
C ILE A 69 -4.50 0.87 4.46
N ILE A 70 -3.45 1.13 3.66
CA ILE A 70 -3.00 2.49 3.39
C ILE A 70 -4.07 3.26 2.61
N ALA A 71 -4.67 2.67 1.57
CA ALA A 71 -5.74 3.29 0.80
C ALA A 71 -6.94 3.67 1.67
N LEU A 72 -7.32 2.80 2.63
CA LEU A 72 -8.36 3.11 3.60
C LEU A 72 -7.97 4.32 4.46
N SER A 73 -6.74 4.35 5.00
CA SER A 73 -6.26 5.51 5.76
C SER A 73 -6.22 6.80 4.94
N GLU A 74 -5.85 6.72 3.66
CA GLU A 74 -5.83 7.88 2.75
C GLU A 74 -7.24 8.38 2.42
N HIS A 75 -8.19 7.46 2.24
CA HIS A 75 -9.60 7.79 2.04
C HIS A 75 -10.17 8.52 3.27
N ASP A 76 -9.92 7.99 4.47
CA ASP A 76 -10.42 8.58 5.73
C ASP A 76 -9.81 9.97 6.02
N LYS A 77 -8.65 10.29 5.45
CA LYS A 77 -8.02 11.62 5.58
C LYS A 77 -8.73 12.72 4.78
N ASN A 78 -9.75 12.40 3.97
CA ASN A 78 -10.49 13.35 3.13
C ASN A 78 -9.60 14.26 2.26
N THR A 79 -8.37 13.83 1.95
CA THR A 79 -7.43 14.56 1.10
C THR A 79 -7.69 14.35 -0.39
N VAL A 80 -8.72 13.56 -0.71
CA VAL A 80 -9.06 13.14 -2.07
C VAL A 80 -10.36 13.78 -2.47
N LYS A 81 -10.33 14.67 -3.48
CA LYS A 81 -11.50 14.96 -4.29
C LYS A 81 -11.80 13.68 -5.09
N HIS A 82 -12.88 12.96 -4.78
CA HIS A 82 -13.23 11.79 -5.57
C HIS A 82 -13.45 12.24 -7.02
N TYR A 83 -12.99 11.46 -8.00
CA TYR A 83 -13.34 11.69 -9.41
C TYR A 83 -14.86 11.58 -9.68
N LEU A 84 -15.63 11.21 -8.66
CA LEU A 84 -17.09 11.13 -8.65
C LEU A 84 -17.73 12.33 -7.92
N ASP A 85 -16.94 13.26 -7.39
CA ASP A 85 -17.42 14.48 -6.70
C ASP A 85 -17.68 15.64 -7.68
N ASP A 86 -17.70 15.38 -8.99
CA ASP A 86 -18.14 16.30 -10.05
C ASP A 86 -19.32 15.68 -10.83
#